data_AF-A0A1S1R781-F1
#
_entry.id   AF-A0A1S1R781-F1
#
_cell.length_a   1.000
_cell.length_b   1.000
_cell.length_c   1.000
_cell.angle_alpha   90.00
_cell.angle_beta   90.00
_cell.angle_gamma   90.00
#
_symmetry.space_group_name_H-M   'P 1'
#
loop_
_entity.id
_entity.type
_entity.pdbx_description
1 polymer ?
#
loop_
_entity_poly.entity_id
_entity_poly.type
_entity_poly.pdbx_seq_one_letter_code
_entity_poly.pdbx_strand_id
1 'polypeptide(L)'
;MVTQFGRGQKSQLSAITQGTDLYIGIQVNAPGTSWDISCFGLDANDRLSDDRYFVFFNQPKSPEGSIQQLGAQSGDTESFRLTLDAVPPSIHKLSFCAALDGAGSASQITSGYFRIVVGGQEVMRYPFTGADFTSERAVMIGDVYRKGVWRVTANGQGFAGGLAELIRSFGGEVEDPAPAPPPAPAAGGFAPPPPAPAGGFAPPPAPAGGFAPPPGGPAARPPAPAAPQAPGYGQPPAAAAGAASPLVNLYKEPPPSQAQPVPPGAMASLTSYAENQAQGRWVQQNSKLVKVRLGEDAMALRGAMVAYQGNIEFDYKSRGLRGMIEEKLTGQGLKLMTCKGQGEVFLAQDASDLHIVELGPGQKLCVNTKNVLAFDATITSEVKRIESAGIPGGGIFHFEMSGPGTIVVMTKGTPMTLPVQGPTFGDINALVAWTVGMRVSVSSQVRISRQVYHTASGESHNLQFQGMGGGHFIVVQPYEV
;
A
#
# COMPACT_ATOMS: atom_id res chain seq x y z
N MET A 1 -19.20 2.27 30.46
CA MET A 1 -19.89 0.97 30.41
C MET A 1 -19.83 0.49 28.97
N VAL A 2 -19.27 -0.69 28.70
CA VAL A 2 -19.11 -1.19 27.33
C VAL A 2 -20.46 -1.70 26.82
N THR A 3 -20.89 -1.26 25.65
CA THR A 3 -22.12 -1.76 25.03
C THR A 3 -21.84 -3.10 24.35
N GLN A 4 -22.47 -4.18 24.83
CA GLN A 4 -22.35 -5.50 24.22
C GLN A 4 -23.34 -5.64 23.06
N PHE A 5 -22.87 -6.12 21.92
CA PHE A 5 -23.67 -6.36 20.74
C PHE A 5 -23.83 -7.87 20.50
N GLY A 6 -24.99 -8.26 19.98
CA GLY A 6 -25.23 -9.57 19.38
C GLY A 6 -25.11 -9.53 17.85
N ARG A 7 -25.03 -10.72 17.25
CA ARG A 7 -25.02 -10.89 15.78
C ARG A 7 -26.23 -10.22 15.14
N GLY A 8 -26.00 -9.41 14.11
CA GLY A 8 -27.01 -8.62 13.40
C GLY A 8 -27.49 -7.35 14.12
N GLN A 9 -27.00 -7.04 15.32
CA GLN A 9 -27.46 -5.89 16.09
C GLN A 9 -26.98 -4.57 15.48
N LYS A 10 -27.92 -3.61 15.36
CA LYS A 10 -27.69 -2.27 14.80
C LYS A 10 -27.92 -1.21 15.87
N SER A 11 -27.06 -0.19 15.91
CA SER A 11 -27.28 0.99 16.77
C SER A 11 -26.81 2.27 16.09
N GLN A 12 -27.31 3.41 16.57
CA GLN A 12 -26.75 4.71 16.23
C GLN A 12 -25.41 4.86 16.95
N LEU A 13 -24.39 5.36 16.26
CA LEU A 13 -23.09 5.54 16.88
C LEU A 13 -23.14 6.58 18.00
N SER A 14 -23.94 7.63 17.83
CA SER A 14 -24.19 8.68 18.83
C SER A 14 -24.80 8.18 20.14
N ALA A 15 -25.49 7.03 20.12
CA ALA A 15 -26.02 6.39 21.32
C ALA A 15 -24.93 5.66 22.13
N ILE A 16 -23.76 5.41 21.52
CA ILE A 16 -22.63 4.69 22.10
C ILE A 16 -21.51 5.67 22.46
N THR A 17 -21.22 6.64 21.58
CA THR A 17 -20.14 7.61 21.72
C THR A 17 -20.44 8.88 20.94
N GLN A 18 -19.93 10.02 21.42
CA GLN A 18 -19.97 11.30 20.71
C GLN A 18 -18.67 11.57 19.92
N GLY A 19 -17.65 10.71 20.07
CA GLY A 19 -16.38 10.87 19.36
C GLY A 19 -16.48 10.50 17.89
N THR A 20 -15.79 11.26 17.05
CA THR A 20 -15.73 11.03 15.60
C THR A 20 -14.42 10.37 15.15
N ASP A 21 -13.38 10.42 15.98
CA ASP A 21 -12.20 9.56 15.90
C ASP A 21 -12.47 8.24 16.63
N LEU A 22 -12.64 7.17 15.85
CA LEU A 22 -12.82 5.81 16.35
C LEU A 22 -11.55 5.00 16.15
N TYR A 23 -11.27 4.16 17.12
CA TYR A 23 -10.37 3.03 16.97
C TYR A 23 -11.20 1.75 16.89
N ILE A 24 -11.03 1.00 15.81
CA ILE A 24 -11.71 -0.26 15.56
C ILE A 24 -10.69 -1.37 15.81
N GLY A 25 -10.97 -2.24 16.78
CA GLY A 25 -10.12 -3.39 17.09
C GLY A 25 -10.82 -4.69 16.68
N ILE A 26 -10.11 -5.58 16.00
CA ILE A 26 -10.61 -6.88 15.57
C ILE A 26 -9.64 -7.95 16.02
N GLN A 27 -10.13 -8.93 16.77
CA GLN A 27 -9.38 -10.13 17.10
C GLN A 27 -10.01 -11.34 16.42
N VAL A 28 -9.17 -12.16 15.83
CA VAL A 28 -9.51 -13.50 15.36
C VAL A 28 -8.45 -14.45 15.91
N ASN A 29 -8.86 -15.33 16.82
CA ASN A 29 -8.02 -16.39 17.36
C ASN A 29 -8.46 -17.73 16.78
N ALA A 30 -7.68 -18.24 15.84
CA ALA A 30 -7.93 -19.50 15.14
C ALA A 30 -6.60 -20.25 14.94
N PRO A 31 -6.17 -21.08 15.92
CA PRO A 31 -4.87 -21.73 15.90
C PRO A 31 -4.63 -22.54 14.61
N GLY A 32 -3.48 -22.33 13.97
CA GLY A 32 -3.10 -23.05 12.75
C GLY A 32 -3.72 -22.50 11.46
N THR A 33 -4.42 -21.37 11.51
CA THR A 33 -4.97 -20.67 10.34
C THR A 33 -4.57 -19.20 10.34
N SER A 34 -4.38 -18.61 9.17
CA SER A 34 -4.06 -17.18 9.01
C SER A 34 -5.27 -16.43 8.48
N TRP A 35 -5.63 -15.31 9.13
CA TRP A 35 -6.79 -14.51 8.76
C TRP A 35 -6.37 -13.09 8.42
N ASP A 36 -6.67 -12.67 7.19
CA ASP A 36 -6.45 -11.32 6.70
C ASP A 36 -7.66 -10.46 7.02
N ILE A 37 -7.47 -9.41 7.80
CA ILE A 37 -8.52 -8.48 8.19
C ILE A 37 -8.41 -7.22 7.34
N SER A 38 -9.52 -6.79 6.76
CA SER A 38 -9.58 -5.68 5.81
C SER A 38 -10.86 -4.86 5.98
N CYS A 39 -10.86 -3.64 5.45
CA CYS A 39 -11.99 -2.72 5.45
C CYS A 39 -12.36 -2.31 4.02
N PHE A 40 -13.65 -2.40 3.68
CA PHE A 40 -14.19 -2.02 2.38
C PHE A 40 -15.05 -0.76 2.53
N GLY A 41 -14.70 0.32 1.82
CA GLY A 41 -15.55 1.49 1.67
C GLY A 41 -16.50 1.32 0.48
N LEU A 42 -17.79 1.39 0.76
CA LEU A 42 -18.88 1.10 -0.17
C LEU A 42 -19.76 2.32 -0.38
N ASP A 43 -20.29 2.44 -1.60
CA ASP A 43 -21.21 3.49 -2.02
C ASP A 43 -22.65 3.28 -1.48
N ALA A 44 -23.58 4.14 -1.88
CA ALA A 44 -24.99 4.06 -1.47
C ALA A 44 -25.71 2.78 -1.93
N ASN A 45 -25.16 2.07 -2.91
CA ASN A 45 -25.69 0.82 -3.47
C ASN A 45 -24.99 -0.41 -2.90
N ASP A 46 -24.20 -0.25 -1.83
CA ASP A 46 -23.38 -1.30 -1.24
C ASP A 46 -22.34 -1.88 -2.20
N ARG A 47 -21.84 -1.05 -3.13
CA ARG A 47 -20.80 -1.44 -4.10
C ARG A 47 -19.47 -0.77 -3.81
N LEU A 48 -18.39 -1.50 -4.12
CA LEU A 48 -17.04 -0.93 -4.14
C LEU A 48 -16.90 -0.07 -5.40
N SER A 49 -17.13 1.23 -5.27
CA SER A 49 -17.06 2.17 -6.40
C SER A 49 -15.63 2.57 -6.76
N ASP A 50 -14.69 2.39 -5.85
CA ASP A 50 -13.28 2.79 -5.98
C ASP A 50 -12.37 1.87 -5.15
N ASP A 51 -11.49 1.13 -5.83
CA ASP A 51 -10.56 0.18 -5.23
C ASP A 51 -9.67 0.80 -4.14
N ARG A 52 -9.47 2.13 -4.16
CA ARG A 52 -8.67 2.85 -3.15
C ARG A 52 -9.31 2.86 -1.75
N TYR A 53 -10.58 2.47 -1.65
CA TYR A 53 -11.29 2.30 -0.37
C TYR A 53 -11.33 0.85 0.10
N PHE A 54 -10.61 -0.05 -0.55
CA PHE A 54 -10.28 -1.35 0.00
C PHE A 54 -8.99 -1.22 0.84
N VAL A 55 -9.13 -1.05 2.15
CA VAL A 55 -8.00 -0.84 3.08
C VAL A 55 -7.57 -2.19 3.67
N PHE A 56 -6.31 -2.55 3.44
CA PHE A 56 -5.68 -3.80 3.88
C PHE A 56 -4.16 -3.60 3.91
N PHE A 57 -3.38 -4.61 4.31
CA PHE A 57 -1.95 -4.44 4.64
C PHE A 57 -1.10 -3.79 3.54
N ASN A 58 -1.46 -3.96 2.26
CA ASN A 58 -0.75 -3.36 1.11
C ASN A 58 -1.30 -1.99 0.70
N GLN A 59 -2.49 -1.62 1.17
CA GLN A 59 -3.12 -0.30 1.02
C GLN A 59 -3.64 0.15 2.39
N PRO A 60 -2.75 0.52 3.33
CA PRO A 60 -3.11 0.67 4.73
C PRO A 60 -3.90 1.95 5.01
N LYS A 61 -4.21 2.79 4.01
CA LYS A 61 -4.97 4.02 4.19
C LYS A 61 -5.86 4.33 2.99
N SER A 62 -7.01 4.96 3.25
CA SER A 62 -7.85 5.61 2.24
C SER A 62 -7.14 6.86 1.67
N PRO A 63 -7.51 7.36 0.47
CA PRO A 63 -6.87 8.52 -0.17
C PRO A 63 -6.72 9.76 0.72
N GLU A 64 -7.77 10.07 1.48
CA GLU A 64 -7.89 11.21 2.38
C GLU A 64 -7.44 10.89 3.82
N GLY A 65 -7.04 9.65 4.08
CA GLY A 65 -6.64 9.19 5.41
C GLY A 65 -7.77 9.08 6.44
N SER A 66 -9.04 9.08 6.02
CA SER A 66 -10.17 8.89 6.93
C SER A 66 -10.17 7.49 7.57
N ILE A 67 -9.62 6.50 6.88
CA ILE A 67 -9.40 5.14 7.37
C ILE A 67 -7.91 4.83 7.28
N GLN A 68 -7.36 4.30 8.36
CA GLN A 68 -5.97 3.86 8.41
C GLN A 68 -5.85 2.56 9.20
N GLN A 69 -5.29 1.52 8.60
CA GLN A 69 -4.89 0.29 9.28
C GLN A 69 -3.65 0.56 10.14
N LEU A 70 -3.64 0.02 11.35
CA LEU A 70 -2.62 0.23 12.36
C LEU A 70 -1.87 -1.06 12.73
N GLY A 71 -2.34 -2.23 12.28
CA GLY A 71 -1.80 -3.53 12.65
C GLY A 71 -2.35 -4.05 13.99
N ALA A 72 -1.72 -5.11 14.49
CA ALA A 72 -2.03 -5.69 15.79
C ALA A 72 -1.66 -4.72 16.92
N GLN A 73 -2.64 -4.31 17.73
CA GLN A 73 -2.40 -3.49 18.93
C GLN A 73 -3.31 -3.92 20.08
N SER A 74 -2.83 -3.79 21.32
CA SER A 74 -3.66 -3.98 22.53
C SER A 74 -4.50 -5.28 22.58
N GLY A 75 -3.94 -6.38 22.04
CA GLY A 75 -4.58 -7.70 21.96
C GLY A 75 -5.52 -7.92 20.77
N ASP A 76 -5.66 -6.94 19.88
CA ASP A 76 -6.32 -7.07 18.59
C ASP A 76 -5.39 -7.77 17.59
N THR A 77 -5.94 -8.61 16.71
CA THR A 77 -5.21 -9.18 15.57
C THR A 77 -4.96 -8.10 14.52
N GLU A 78 -5.93 -7.20 14.33
CA GLU A 78 -5.84 -6.07 13.41
C GLU A 78 -6.66 -4.89 13.93
N SER A 79 -6.21 -3.68 13.62
CA SER A 79 -6.80 -2.46 14.14
C SER A 79 -6.86 -1.35 13.09
N PHE A 80 -7.89 -0.51 13.16
CA PHE A 80 -8.08 0.60 12.25
C PHE A 80 -8.39 1.89 13.01
N ARG A 81 -7.78 2.99 12.58
CA ARG A 81 -8.25 4.33 12.90
C ARG A 81 -9.28 4.77 11.88
N LEU A 82 -10.39 5.31 12.34
CA LEU A 82 -11.47 5.83 11.53
C LEU A 82 -11.84 7.25 11.99
N THR A 83 -11.68 8.23 11.11
CA THR A 83 -12.06 9.63 11.31
C THR A 83 -13.33 9.92 10.52
N LEU A 84 -14.49 9.81 11.17
CA LEU A 84 -15.80 9.82 10.50
C LEU A 84 -16.09 11.11 9.72
N ASP A 85 -15.61 12.25 10.21
CA ASP A 85 -15.83 13.55 9.58
C ASP A 85 -15.00 13.74 8.31
N ALA A 86 -13.93 12.96 8.16
CA ALA A 86 -13.07 12.97 6.98
C ALA A 86 -13.56 11.98 5.90
N VAL A 87 -14.51 11.09 6.20
CA VAL A 87 -15.02 10.11 5.22
C VAL A 87 -15.79 10.84 4.12
N PRO A 88 -15.40 10.69 2.83
CA PRO A 88 -16.05 11.37 1.73
C PRO A 88 -17.53 11.01 1.59
N PRO A 89 -18.38 11.95 1.14
CA PRO A 89 -19.82 11.72 1.03
C PRO A 89 -20.20 10.64 0.01
N SER A 90 -19.27 10.25 -0.89
CA SER A 90 -19.45 9.14 -1.81
C SER A 90 -19.40 7.77 -1.11
N ILE A 91 -18.82 7.69 0.09
CA ILE A 91 -18.69 6.46 0.87
C ILE A 91 -19.77 6.45 1.95
N HIS A 92 -20.68 5.48 1.86
CA HIS A 92 -21.84 5.36 2.74
C HIS A 92 -21.67 4.27 3.81
N LYS A 93 -20.80 3.28 3.57
CA LYS A 93 -20.60 2.15 4.47
C LYS A 93 -19.14 1.71 4.46
N LEU A 94 -18.62 1.41 5.64
CA LEU A 94 -17.29 0.82 5.88
C LEU A 94 -17.50 -0.56 6.47
N SER A 95 -17.16 -1.59 5.72
CA SER A 95 -17.39 -2.99 6.09
C SER A 95 -16.08 -3.67 6.46
N PHE A 96 -16.00 -4.18 7.70
CA PHE A 96 -14.81 -4.86 8.22
C PHE A 96 -14.97 -6.36 8.06
N CYS A 97 -14.03 -6.98 7.34
CA CYS A 97 -14.10 -8.38 6.94
C CYS A 97 -12.81 -9.11 7.31
N ALA A 98 -12.92 -10.40 7.62
CA ALA A 98 -11.78 -11.31 7.76
C ALA A 98 -11.87 -12.41 6.70
N ALA A 99 -10.77 -12.66 5.98
CA ALA A 99 -10.66 -13.73 5.00
C ALA A 99 -9.55 -14.70 5.40
N LEU A 100 -9.80 -15.99 5.24
CA LEU A 100 -8.85 -17.04 5.52
C LEU A 100 -7.83 -17.17 4.39
N ASP A 101 -6.55 -17.10 4.73
CA ASP A 101 -5.44 -17.45 3.85
C ASP A 101 -5.02 -18.91 4.09
N GLY A 102 -5.09 -19.74 3.04
CA GLY A 102 -4.77 -21.17 3.11
C GLY A 102 -5.96 -22.10 3.39
N ALA A 103 -5.68 -23.32 3.87
CA ALA A 103 -6.71 -24.34 4.11
C ALA A 103 -7.45 -24.11 5.44
N GLY A 104 -8.75 -24.45 5.49
CA GLY A 104 -9.57 -24.30 6.71
C GLY A 104 -10.92 -23.62 6.49
N SER A 105 -11.57 -23.24 7.59
CA SER A 105 -12.84 -22.50 7.62
C SER A 105 -13.02 -21.70 8.92
N ALA A 106 -13.98 -20.76 8.92
CA ALA A 106 -14.38 -19.91 10.04
C ALA A 106 -14.87 -20.70 11.27
N SER A 107 -15.31 -21.96 11.09
CA SER A 107 -15.66 -22.82 12.22
C SER A 107 -14.48 -23.11 13.16
N GLN A 108 -13.24 -22.92 12.70
CA GLN A 108 -12.02 -23.12 13.49
C GLN A 108 -11.66 -21.90 14.36
N ILE A 109 -12.44 -20.82 14.31
CA ILE A 109 -12.24 -19.64 15.16
C ILE A 109 -12.64 -20.01 16.60
N THR A 110 -11.66 -20.07 17.50
CA THR A 110 -11.90 -20.37 18.92
C THR A 110 -12.52 -19.17 19.63
N SER A 111 -12.03 -17.96 19.34
CA SER A 111 -12.58 -16.72 19.87
C SER A 111 -12.30 -15.56 18.93
N GLY A 112 -13.28 -14.68 18.74
CA GLY A 112 -13.07 -13.42 18.04
C GLY A 112 -13.92 -12.31 18.63
N TYR A 113 -13.55 -11.07 18.31
CA TYR A 113 -14.38 -9.92 18.64
C TYR A 113 -14.14 -8.76 17.68
N PHE A 114 -15.15 -7.90 17.58
CA PHE A 114 -15.08 -6.58 16.99
C PHE A 114 -15.38 -5.54 18.07
N ARG A 115 -14.53 -4.53 18.22
CA ARG A 115 -14.71 -3.50 19.24
C ARG A 115 -14.49 -2.11 18.69
N ILE A 116 -15.12 -1.14 19.33
CA ILE A 116 -14.92 0.29 19.09
C ILE A 116 -14.38 0.92 20.37
N VAL A 117 -13.28 1.64 20.24
CA VAL A 117 -12.58 2.37 21.30
C VAL A 117 -12.55 3.85 20.92
N VAL A 118 -12.85 4.73 21.88
CA VAL A 118 -12.81 6.19 21.71
C VAL A 118 -12.09 6.79 22.91
N GLY A 119 -11.07 7.62 22.67
CA GLY A 119 -10.29 8.25 23.74
C GLY A 119 -9.64 7.22 24.69
N GLY A 120 -9.26 6.05 24.18
CA GLY A 120 -8.68 4.95 24.98
C GLY A 120 -9.69 4.16 25.82
N GLN A 121 -10.99 4.45 25.71
CA GLN A 121 -12.05 3.71 26.39
C GLN A 121 -12.83 2.86 25.38
N GLU A 122 -13.00 1.57 25.69
CA GLU A 122 -13.86 0.70 24.90
C GLU A 122 -15.33 1.06 25.11
N VAL A 123 -16.04 1.35 24.01
CA VAL A 123 -17.43 1.82 24.05
C VAL A 123 -18.41 0.76 23.51
N MET A 124 -17.94 -0.14 22.64
CA MET A 124 -18.72 -1.22 22.06
C MET A 124 -17.86 -2.46 21.84
N ARG A 125 -18.44 -3.64 22.08
CA ARG A 125 -17.84 -4.94 21.79
C ARG A 125 -18.91 -5.90 21.23
N TYR A 126 -18.54 -6.62 20.19
CA TYR A 126 -19.27 -7.74 19.62
C TYR A 126 -18.37 -8.98 19.66
N PRO A 127 -18.59 -9.92 20.58
CA PRO A 127 -17.90 -11.21 20.58
C PRO A 127 -18.53 -12.17 19.57
N PHE A 128 -17.70 -12.97 18.90
CA PHE A 128 -18.13 -14.04 17.98
C PHE A 128 -17.22 -15.27 18.11
N THR A 129 -17.72 -16.42 17.68
CA THR A 129 -16.96 -17.69 17.72
C THR A 129 -17.17 -18.49 16.44
N GLY A 130 -16.37 -19.52 16.23
CA GLY A 130 -16.53 -20.46 15.13
C GLY A 130 -17.88 -21.18 15.13
N ALA A 131 -18.59 -21.24 16.27
CA ALA A 131 -19.94 -21.78 16.32
C ALA A 131 -20.97 -20.96 15.53
N ASP A 132 -20.65 -19.69 15.21
CA ASP A 132 -21.48 -18.83 14.36
C ASP A 132 -21.35 -19.18 12.86
N PHE A 133 -20.38 -20.03 12.51
CA PHE A 133 -19.97 -20.36 11.15
C PHE A 133 -19.86 -21.88 10.95
N THR A 134 -19.83 -22.28 9.69
CA THR A 134 -19.66 -23.65 9.22
C THR A 134 -18.46 -23.73 8.27
N SER A 135 -18.70 -23.78 6.95
CA SER A 135 -17.68 -23.96 5.93
C SER A 135 -17.14 -22.64 5.36
N GLU A 136 -17.50 -21.49 5.94
CA GLU A 136 -17.16 -20.19 5.39
C GLU A 136 -15.68 -19.87 5.50
N ARG A 137 -15.12 -19.23 4.48
CA ARG A 137 -13.70 -18.89 4.39
C ARG A 137 -13.47 -17.38 4.41
N ALA A 138 -14.52 -16.58 4.38
CA ALA A 138 -14.49 -15.17 4.68
C ALA A 138 -15.72 -14.80 5.51
N VAL A 139 -15.58 -13.78 6.34
CA VAL A 139 -16.60 -13.32 7.28
C VAL A 139 -16.63 -11.80 7.28
N MET A 140 -17.81 -11.23 7.09
CA MET A 140 -18.10 -9.83 7.35
C MET A 140 -18.45 -9.67 8.82
N ILE A 141 -17.58 -9.01 9.59
CA ILE A 141 -17.62 -8.98 11.05
C ILE A 141 -18.48 -7.82 11.55
N GLY A 142 -18.36 -6.64 10.95
CA GLY A 142 -19.12 -5.46 11.36
C GLY A 142 -19.03 -4.32 10.36
N ASP A 143 -20.04 -3.44 10.40
CA ASP A 143 -20.14 -2.30 9.51
C ASP A 143 -20.27 -0.99 10.30
N VAL A 144 -19.62 0.07 9.81
CA VAL A 144 -19.89 1.46 10.19
C VAL A 144 -20.47 2.19 8.98
N TYR A 145 -21.71 2.67 9.05
CA TYR A 145 -22.43 3.18 7.89
C TYR A 145 -23.25 4.43 8.21
N ARG A 146 -23.52 5.24 7.20
CA ARG A 146 -24.27 6.49 7.32
C ARG A 146 -25.63 6.39 6.65
N LYS A 147 -26.70 6.59 7.43
CA LYS A 147 -28.08 6.75 6.95
C LYS A 147 -28.69 7.97 7.64
N GLY A 148 -28.38 9.15 7.11
CA GLY A 148 -28.57 10.44 7.78
C GLY A 148 -27.52 10.66 8.88
N VAL A 149 -27.48 9.76 9.87
CA VAL A 149 -26.48 9.69 10.95
C VAL A 149 -25.60 8.45 10.82
N TRP A 150 -24.42 8.47 11.46
CA TRP A 150 -23.54 7.31 11.58
C TRP A 150 -24.15 6.24 12.50
N ARG A 151 -24.01 4.99 12.07
CA ARG A 151 -24.54 3.79 12.71
C ARG A 151 -23.50 2.69 12.65
N VAL A 152 -23.61 1.75 13.57
CA VAL A 152 -22.78 0.53 13.60
C VAL A 152 -23.67 -0.70 13.56
N THR A 153 -23.22 -1.73 12.85
CA THR A 153 -23.81 -3.07 12.88
C THR A 153 -22.76 -4.08 13.28
N ALA A 154 -23.08 -4.94 14.24
CA ALA A 154 -22.36 -6.19 14.42
C ALA A 154 -22.90 -7.20 13.40
N ASN A 155 -22.09 -7.56 12.41
CA ASN A 155 -22.49 -8.51 11.38
C ASN A 155 -22.20 -9.93 11.89
N GLY A 156 -21.50 -10.74 11.10
CA GLY A 156 -21.39 -12.19 11.24
C GLY A 156 -21.92 -12.91 10.01
N GLN A 157 -21.86 -12.30 8.83
CA GLN A 157 -22.22 -12.95 7.57
C GLN A 157 -20.98 -13.67 7.03
N GLY A 158 -21.07 -14.98 6.82
CA GLY A 158 -20.00 -15.78 6.24
C GLY A 158 -20.16 -15.98 4.74
N PHE A 159 -19.05 -16.26 4.07
CA PHE A 159 -18.94 -16.52 2.63
C PHE A 159 -18.12 -17.81 2.41
N ALA A 160 -18.75 -18.83 1.83
CA ALA A 160 -18.14 -20.15 1.59
C ALA A 160 -17.03 -20.08 0.52
N GLY A 161 -17.25 -19.31 -0.53
CA GLY A 161 -16.28 -19.01 -1.59
C GLY A 161 -15.16 -18.05 -1.16
N GLY A 162 -15.06 -17.71 0.12
CA GLY A 162 -13.98 -16.92 0.69
C GLY A 162 -13.96 -15.47 0.19
N LEU A 163 -12.76 -14.89 0.12
CA LEU A 163 -12.56 -13.52 -0.30
C LEU A 163 -13.15 -13.24 -1.69
N ALA A 164 -13.11 -14.21 -2.60
CA ALA A 164 -13.62 -14.07 -3.95
C ALA A 164 -15.14 -13.82 -3.98
N GLU A 165 -15.89 -14.60 -3.22
CA GLU A 165 -17.35 -14.43 -3.10
C GLU A 165 -17.70 -13.13 -2.36
N LEU A 166 -16.93 -12.79 -1.32
CA LEU A 166 -17.08 -11.53 -0.59
C LEU A 166 -16.89 -10.31 -1.52
N ILE A 167 -15.85 -10.28 -2.34
CA ILE A 167 -15.61 -9.19 -3.30
C ILE A 167 -16.72 -9.11 -4.34
N ARG A 168 -17.18 -10.26 -4.87
CA ARG A 168 -18.32 -10.31 -5.79
C ARG A 168 -19.61 -9.76 -5.16
N SER A 169 -19.81 -9.98 -3.86
CA SER A 169 -20.96 -9.44 -3.13
C SER A 169 -20.98 -7.90 -3.09
N PHE A 170 -19.81 -7.26 -3.18
CA PHE A 170 -19.64 -5.81 -3.29
C PHE A 170 -19.61 -5.31 -4.75
N GLY A 171 -19.95 -6.18 -5.72
CA GLY A 171 -19.94 -5.84 -7.14
C GLY A 171 -18.55 -5.80 -7.77
N GLY A 172 -17.52 -6.32 -7.10
CA GLY A 172 -16.18 -6.47 -7.66
C GLY A 172 -16.05 -7.72 -8.54
N GLU A 173 -15.19 -7.67 -9.54
CA GLU A 173 -14.83 -8.85 -10.35
C GLU A 173 -13.66 -9.60 -9.71
N VAL A 174 -13.75 -10.93 -9.66
CA VAL A 174 -12.69 -11.80 -9.17
C VAL A 174 -12.42 -12.87 -10.23
N GLU A 175 -11.19 -12.91 -10.75
CA GLU A 175 -10.77 -13.94 -11.71
C GLU A 175 -10.61 -15.29 -11.00
N ASP A 176 -11.21 -16.33 -11.56
CA ASP A 176 -11.10 -17.69 -11.02
C ASP A 176 -9.70 -18.27 -11.32
N PRO A 177 -9.03 -18.88 -10.33
CA PRO A 177 -7.70 -19.44 -10.55
C PRO A 177 -7.77 -20.66 -11.48
N ALA A 178 -6.99 -20.61 -12.58
CA ALA A 178 -6.71 -21.79 -13.39
C ALA A 178 -6.12 -22.96 -12.54
N PRO A 179 -6.48 -24.23 -12.83
CA PRO A 179 -6.01 -25.40 -12.08
C PRO A 179 -4.47 -25.50 -12.09
N ALA A 180 -3.89 -25.84 -10.95
CA ALA A 180 -2.44 -25.95 -10.78
C ALA A 180 -1.86 -27.10 -11.65
N PRO A 181 -0.70 -26.91 -12.30
CA PRO A 181 -0.01 -28.00 -12.97
C PRO A 181 0.54 -29.01 -11.94
N PRO A 182 0.63 -30.30 -12.31
CA PRO A 182 1.07 -31.35 -11.40
C PRO A 182 2.53 -31.15 -10.94
N PRO A 183 2.88 -31.55 -9.71
CA PRO A 183 4.22 -31.38 -9.17
C PRO A 183 5.25 -32.19 -9.95
N ALA A 184 6.40 -31.57 -10.26
CA ALA A 184 7.52 -32.24 -10.89
C ALA A 184 8.21 -33.22 -9.90
N PRO A 185 8.77 -34.36 -10.36
CA PRO A 185 9.41 -35.35 -9.49
C PRO A 185 10.65 -34.78 -8.78
N ALA A 186 10.76 -35.05 -7.47
CA ALA A 186 11.91 -34.67 -6.67
C ALA A 186 13.18 -35.43 -7.09
N ALA A 187 14.23 -34.71 -7.48
CA ALA A 187 15.57 -35.27 -7.64
C ALA A 187 16.29 -35.29 -6.28
N GLY A 188 16.98 -36.40 -6.01
CA GLY A 188 17.53 -36.78 -4.71
C GLY A 188 18.58 -35.84 -4.11
N GLY A 189 18.65 -35.88 -2.77
CA GLY A 189 19.43 -34.97 -1.94
C GLY A 189 20.94 -35.14 -2.02
N PHE A 190 21.63 -34.01 -1.92
CA PHE A 190 23.05 -33.92 -1.56
C PHE A 190 23.15 -33.39 -0.12
N ALA A 191 23.86 -34.12 0.73
CA ALA A 191 24.09 -33.77 2.13
C ALA A 191 25.12 -32.62 2.24
N PRO A 192 24.95 -31.67 3.19
CA PRO A 192 25.92 -30.61 3.42
C PRO A 192 27.18 -31.10 4.19
N PRO A 193 28.38 -30.56 3.91
CA PRO A 193 29.61 -30.91 4.63
C PRO A 193 29.72 -30.25 6.03
N PRO A 194 30.50 -30.83 6.96
CA PRO A 194 30.58 -30.41 8.36
C PRO A 194 31.40 -29.11 8.60
N PRO A 195 31.15 -28.39 9.71
CA PRO A 195 31.79 -27.11 10.03
C PRO A 195 33.21 -27.26 10.62
N ALA A 196 34.09 -26.32 10.28
CA ALA A 196 35.47 -26.20 10.76
C ALA A 196 35.57 -25.44 12.12
N PRO A 197 36.62 -25.66 12.93
CA PRO A 197 36.70 -25.20 14.32
C PRO A 197 37.11 -23.72 14.47
N ALA A 198 36.59 -23.08 15.52
CA ALA A 198 36.76 -21.67 15.85
C ALA A 198 38.14 -21.36 16.47
N GLY A 199 38.88 -20.43 15.85
CA GLY A 199 40.11 -19.83 16.40
C GLY A 199 39.82 -18.52 17.15
N GLY A 200 40.40 -18.37 18.34
CA GLY A 200 40.16 -17.27 19.26
C GLY A 200 40.77 -15.94 18.83
N PHE A 201 40.05 -14.85 19.09
CA PHE A 201 40.54 -13.48 19.01
C PHE A 201 40.60 -12.84 20.39
N ALA A 202 41.75 -12.25 20.70
CA ALA A 202 42.04 -11.51 21.92
C ALA A 202 41.33 -10.14 21.94
N PRO A 203 41.03 -9.56 23.12
CA PRO A 203 40.33 -8.28 23.24
C PRO A 203 41.25 -7.08 22.98
N PRO A 204 40.76 -5.98 22.37
CA PRO A 204 41.51 -4.73 22.26
C PRO A 204 41.43 -3.87 23.54
N PRO A 205 42.43 -3.00 23.79
CA PRO A 205 42.51 -2.17 25.00
C PRO A 205 41.64 -0.90 24.92
N ALA A 206 41.22 -0.42 26.09
CA ALA A 206 40.50 0.84 26.28
C ALA A 206 41.43 2.07 26.25
N PRO A 207 40.92 3.24 25.83
CA PRO A 207 41.39 4.52 26.34
C PRO A 207 40.31 5.30 27.10
N ALA A 208 40.80 6.10 28.05
CA ALA A 208 40.08 6.88 29.04
C ALA A 208 39.94 8.38 28.67
N GLY A 209 39.02 9.05 29.36
CA GLY A 209 38.88 10.52 29.47
C GLY A 209 38.09 11.14 28.31
N GLY A 210 37.05 11.94 28.50
CA GLY A 210 36.72 12.85 29.58
C GLY A 210 36.62 14.26 28.99
N PHE A 211 35.42 14.68 28.55
CA PHE A 211 35.15 16.07 28.17
C PHE A 211 33.76 16.49 28.65
N ALA A 212 33.74 17.62 29.36
CA ALA A 212 32.59 18.20 30.04
C ALA A 212 31.66 18.97 29.08
N PRO A 213 30.37 19.13 29.40
CA PRO A 213 29.44 19.93 28.61
C PRO A 213 29.48 21.43 29.00
N PRO A 214 29.28 22.38 28.07
CA PRO A 214 29.02 23.76 28.42
C PRO A 214 27.52 24.03 28.67
N PRO A 215 27.16 24.98 29.55
CA PRO A 215 25.78 25.35 29.86
C PRO A 215 25.30 26.58 29.07
N GLY A 216 23.99 26.69 28.83
CA GLY A 216 23.34 27.96 28.45
C GLY A 216 22.02 27.79 27.70
N GLY A 217 20.89 28.07 28.37
CA GLY A 217 19.61 28.40 27.71
C GLY A 217 19.45 29.94 27.56
N PRO A 218 18.23 30.47 27.38
CA PRO A 218 17.25 30.21 26.32
C PRO A 218 17.06 31.47 25.45
N ALA A 219 16.70 31.32 24.17
CA ALA A 219 16.32 32.46 23.32
C ALA A 219 14.86 32.35 22.86
N ALA A 220 14.11 33.41 23.17
CA ALA A 220 12.69 33.59 22.90
C ALA A 220 12.39 33.67 21.40
N ARG A 221 11.25 33.08 21.01
CA ARG A 221 10.69 33.14 19.65
C ARG A 221 9.73 34.34 19.55
N PRO A 222 9.82 35.20 18.52
CA PRO A 222 8.87 36.30 18.33
C PRO A 222 7.49 35.79 17.83
N PRO A 223 6.39 36.52 18.11
CA PRO A 223 5.04 36.12 17.72
C PRO A 223 4.77 36.36 16.23
N ALA A 224 4.00 35.46 15.62
CA ALA A 224 3.52 35.57 14.25
C ALA A 224 2.36 36.60 14.13
N PRO A 225 2.26 37.36 13.02
CA PRO A 225 1.14 38.28 12.78
C PRO A 225 -0.18 37.54 12.50
N ALA A 226 -1.28 38.12 13.01
CA ALA A 226 -2.65 37.67 12.82
C ALA A 226 -3.12 37.84 11.36
N ALA A 227 -3.82 36.82 10.84
CA ALA A 227 -4.48 36.85 9.54
C ALA A 227 -5.83 37.61 9.62
N PRO A 228 -6.17 38.48 8.64
CA PRO A 228 -7.46 39.16 8.58
C PRO A 228 -8.64 38.22 8.26
N GLN A 229 -9.77 38.50 8.90
CA GLN A 229 -11.05 37.83 8.74
C GLN A 229 -11.68 38.12 7.36
N ALA A 230 -12.21 37.09 6.69
CA ALA A 230 -12.98 37.23 5.46
C ALA A 230 -14.47 37.54 5.76
N PRO A 231 -15.12 38.47 5.03
CA PRO A 231 -16.54 38.77 5.19
C PRO A 231 -17.46 37.64 4.68
N GLY A 232 -18.58 37.46 5.39
CA GLY A 232 -19.57 36.43 5.13
C GLY A 232 -20.33 36.61 3.81
N TYR A 233 -20.67 35.47 3.21
CA TYR A 233 -21.62 35.38 2.10
C TYR A 233 -22.95 34.80 2.60
N GLY A 234 -24.03 35.48 2.22
CA GLY A 234 -25.40 35.22 2.66
C GLY A 234 -26.04 33.95 2.07
N GLN A 235 -27.13 33.57 2.71
CA GLN A 235 -28.02 32.45 2.36
C GLN A 235 -28.59 32.57 0.93
N PRO A 236 -28.76 31.45 0.20
CA PRO A 236 -29.70 31.39 -0.90
C PRO A 236 -31.15 31.15 -0.38
N PRO A 237 -32.18 31.78 -0.99
CA PRO A 237 -33.57 31.57 -0.62
C PRO A 237 -34.16 30.26 -1.17
N ALA A 238 -35.23 29.82 -0.52
CA ALA A 238 -35.90 28.54 -0.73
C ALA A 238 -36.92 28.52 -1.90
N ALA A 239 -36.90 27.37 -2.59
CA ALA A 239 -37.99 26.57 -3.17
C ALA A 239 -39.12 27.20 -4.03
N ALA A 240 -39.34 26.57 -5.20
CA ALA A 240 -40.69 26.29 -5.71
C ALA A 240 -40.72 24.94 -6.44
N ALA A 241 -41.75 24.14 -6.13
CA ALA A 241 -42.01 22.80 -6.66
C ALA A 241 -42.78 22.84 -7.98
N GLY A 242 -42.59 21.83 -8.85
CA GLY A 242 -43.43 21.63 -10.04
C GLY A 242 -43.04 20.43 -10.92
N ALA A 243 -43.76 19.33 -10.74
CA ALA A 243 -44.20 18.30 -11.71
C ALA A 243 -43.22 17.54 -12.65
N ALA A 244 -43.20 16.21 -12.42
CA ALA A 244 -43.17 15.03 -13.30
C ALA A 244 -42.50 15.04 -14.70
N SER A 245 -41.65 14.02 -14.87
CA SER A 245 -40.75 13.63 -15.99
C SER A 245 -41.41 13.35 -17.35
N PRO A 246 -40.61 13.27 -18.44
CA PRO A 246 -40.01 11.98 -18.82
C PRO A 246 -38.50 12.02 -19.07
N LEU A 247 -37.85 10.86 -18.93
CA LEU A 247 -36.42 10.63 -19.11
C LEU A 247 -35.94 11.03 -20.52
N VAL A 248 -35.09 12.05 -20.61
CA VAL A 248 -34.39 12.47 -21.83
C VAL A 248 -32.88 12.53 -21.54
N ASN A 249 -32.09 11.76 -22.30
CA ASN A 249 -30.61 11.76 -22.43
C ASN A 249 -29.81 12.62 -21.42
N LEU A 250 -29.22 11.99 -20.41
CA LEU A 250 -28.48 12.68 -19.33
C LEU A 250 -27.02 13.06 -19.65
N TYR A 251 -26.57 12.97 -20.90
CA TYR A 251 -25.27 13.52 -21.32
C TYR A 251 -25.43 14.33 -22.59
N LYS A 252 -25.98 15.54 -22.44
CA LYS A 252 -25.75 16.61 -23.42
C LYS A 252 -24.37 17.18 -23.07
N GLU A 253 -23.37 16.95 -23.92
CA GLU A 253 -22.06 17.61 -23.76
C GLU A 253 -22.33 19.10 -23.53
N PRO A 254 -21.83 19.69 -22.42
CA PRO A 254 -21.96 21.12 -22.23
C PRO A 254 -21.29 21.78 -23.44
N PRO A 255 -21.96 22.74 -24.11
CA PRO A 255 -21.34 23.46 -25.20
C PRO A 255 -20.01 24.03 -24.71
N PRO A 256 -18.94 24.00 -25.53
CA PRO A 256 -17.66 24.56 -25.12
C PRO A 256 -17.90 25.98 -24.62
N SER A 257 -17.42 26.26 -23.41
CA SER A 257 -17.53 27.59 -22.84
C SER A 257 -16.98 28.58 -23.85
N GLN A 258 -17.79 29.57 -24.25
CA GLN A 258 -17.33 30.69 -25.08
C GLN A 258 -16.35 31.62 -24.32
N ALA A 259 -15.85 31.19 -23.16
CA ALA A 259 -14.85 31.89 -22.39
C ALA A 259 -13.60 32.11 -23.24
N GLN A 260 -13.18 33.37 -23.33
CA GLN A 260 -11.90 33.72 -23.92
C GLN A 260 -10.76 33.05 -23.14
N PRO A 261 -9.67 32.63 -23.80
CA PRO A 261 -8.50 32.10 -23.12
C PRO A 261 -8.03 33.06 -22.03
N VAL A 262 -7.67 32.52 -20.88
CA VAL A 262 -7.18 33.32 -19.75
C VAL A 262 -5.97 34.14 -20.23
N PRO A 263 -5.94 35.47 -20.00
CA PRO A 263 -4.82 36.30 -20.42
C PRO A 263 -3.50 35.78 -19.84
N PRO A 264 -2.37 35.85 -20.58
CA PRO A 264 -1.09 35.26 -20.15
C PRO A 264 -0.63 35.70 -18.75
N GLY A 265 -1.01 36.91 -18.32
CA GLY A 265 -0.67 37.45 -17.00
C GLY A 265 -1.31 36.72 -15.82
N ALA A 266 -2.45 36.05 -15.99
CA ALA A 266 -3.10 35.32 -14.90
C ALA A 266 -2.42 33.97 -14.58
N MET A 267 -1.59 33.46 -15.51
CA MET A 267 -0.81 32.23 -15.35
C MET A 267 0.61 32.48 -14.82
N ALA A 268 1.00 33.74 -14.56
CA ALA A 268 2.38 34.12 -14.26
C ALA A 268 2.99 33.36 -13.07
N SER A 269 2.19 33.03 -12.05
CA SER A 269 2.61 32.24 -10.88
C SER A 269 2.73 30.74 -11.16
N LEU A 270 2.09 30.24 -12.23
CA LEU A 270 2.13 28.83 -12.64
C LEU A 270 3.19 28.56 -13.72
N THR A 271 3.72 29.60 -14.37
CA THR A 271 4.74 29.49 -15.42
C THR A 271 5.99 28.74 -14.95
N SER A 272 6.38 28.85 -13.68
CA SER A 272 7.52 28.10 -13.11
C SER A 272 7.29 26.59 -13.04
N TYR A 273 6.03 26.16 -13.14
CA TYR A 273 5.62 24.75 -13.17
C TYR A 273 5.19 24.31 -14.58
N ALA A 274 5.56 25.10 -15.59
CA ALA A 274 5.34 24.72 -16.98
C ALA A 274 6.06 23.41 -17.30
N GLU A 275 5.48 22.67 -18.24
CA GLU A 275 5.99 21.39 -18.68
C GLU A 275 7.45 21.50 -19.17
N ASN A 276 8.28 20.55 -18.74
CA ASN A 276 9.63 20.38 -19.25
C ASN A 276 9.57 19.82 -20.68
N GLN A 277 9.99 20.65 -21.65
CA GLN A 277 10.00 20.35 -23.08
C GLN A 277 11.24 19.59 -23.57
N ALA A 278 12.12 19.11 -22.68
CA ALA A 278 13.32 18.35 -23.07
C ALA A 278 12.99 17.22 -24.05
N GLN A 279 13.87 16.98 -25.04
CA GLN A 279 13.68 15.97 -26.08
C GLN A 279 14.25 14.63 -25.61
N GLY A 280 13.37 13.72 -25.18
CA GLY A 280 13.72 12.42 -24.64
C GLY A 280 12.46 11.56 -24.52
N ARG A 281 12.60 10.24 -24.53
CA ARG A 281 11.46 9.35 -24.34
C ARG A 281 10.90 9.48 -22.93
N TRP A 282 11.75 9.31 -21.93
CA TRP A 282 11.43 9.55 -20.53
C TRP A 282 11.99 10.90 -20.10
N VAL A 283 11.12 11.78 -19.60
CA VAL A 283 11.49 13.14 -19.19
C VAL A 283 10.94 13.42 -17.81
N GLN A 284 11.84 13.74 -16.88
CA GLN A 284 11.45 14.19 -15.56
C GLN A 284 10.84 15.60 -15.62
N GLN A 285 9.59 15.73 -15.19
CA GLN A 285 8.89 17.02 -15.11
C GLN A 285 9.22 17.74 -13.80
N ASN A 286 9.25 16.96 -12.71
CA ASN A 286 9.78 17.36 -11.41
C ASN A 286 10.14 16.08 -10.61
N SER A 287 10.51 16.19 -9.33
CA SER A 287 10.90 15.02 -8.55
C SER A 287 9.80 13.98 -8.37
N LYS A 288 8.52 14.34 -8.57
CA LYS A 288 7.34 13.50 -8.32
C LYS A 288 6.55 13.11 -9.57
N LEU A 289 6.93 13.63 -10.74
CA LEU A 289 6.20 13.46 -11.99
C LEU A 289 7.16 13.19 -13.14
N VAL A 290 6.92 12.12 -13.87
CA VAL A 290 7.64 11.78 -15.09
C VAL A 290 6.70 11.80 -16.29
N LYS A 291 7.24 12.10 -17.46
CA LYS A 291 6.54 12.03 -18.74
C LYS A 291 7.19 10.97 -19.62
N VAL A 292 6.39 10.13 -20.25
CA VAL A 292 6.82 9.24 -21.34
C VAL A 292 6.22 9.68 -22.66
N ARG A 293 7.07 9.83 -23.68
CA ARG A 293 6.65 10.00 -25.08
C ARG A 293 6.50 8.63 -25.71
N LEU A 294 5.27 8.28 -26.07
CA LEU A 294 4.93 6.99 -26.64
C LEU A 294 5.30 6.94 -28.12
N GLY A 295 5.89 5.81 -28.47
CA GLY A 295 6.31 5.41 -29.81
C GLY A 295 6.32 3.90 -29.82
N GLU A 296 7.21 3.31 -29.02
CA GLU A 296 7.05 1.95 -28.51
C GLU A 296 6.17 1.93 -27.25
N ASP A 297 5.59 0.78 -26.95
CA ASP A 297 4.76 0.54 -25.77
C ASP A 297 5.57 0.78 -24.47
N ALA A 298 4.89 1.27 -23.44
CA ALA A 298 5.46 1.40 -22.10
C ALA A 298 4.59 0.61 -21.11
N MET A 299 5.25 -0.06 -20.16
CA MET A 299 4.59 -0.67 -19.01
C MET A 299 4.59 0.34 -17.87
N ALA A 300 3.46 0.54 -17.20
CA ALA A 300 3.35 1.44 -16.05
C ALA A 300 2.50 0.79 -14.96
N LEU A 301 2.67 1.19 -13.70
CA LEU A 301 1.79 0.73 -12.64
C LEU A 301 0.36 1.21 -12.92
N ARG A 302 -0.61 0.31 -12.78
CA ARG A 302 -2.02 0.64 -12.93
C ARG A 302 -2.40 1.72 -11.93
N GLY A 303 -3.03 2.79 -12.42
CA GLY A 303 -3.43 3.95 -11.61
C GLY A 303 -2.35 5.02 -11.45
N ALA A 304 -1.13 4.81 -11.99
CA ALA A 304 -0.08 5.84 -11.97
C ALA A 304 -0.30 6.97 -12.98
N MET A 305 -1.25 6.84 -13.92
CA MET A 305 -1.52 7.88 -14.93
C MET A 305 -2.21 9.09 -14.29
N VAL A 306 -1.58 10.25 -14.48
CA VAL A 306 -2.06 11.56 -14.01
C VAL A 306 -2.70 12.35 -15.13
N ALA A 307 -2.09 12.33 -16.31
CA ALA A 307 -2.57 13.01 -17.52
C ALA A 307 -2.01 12.33 -18.77
N TYR A 308 -2.61 12.60 -19.94
CA TYR A 308 -2.07 12.20 -21.22
C TYR A 308 -2.47 13.20 -22.31
N GLN A 309 -1.69 13.24 -23.39
CA GLN A 309 -1.97 14.02 -24.59
C GLN A 309 -1.76 13.15 -25.83
N GLY A 310 -2.65 13.26 -26.83
CA GLY A 310 -2.59 12.43 -28.03
C GLY A 310 -3.52 11.22 -27.99
N ASN A 311 -3.31 10.29 -28.90
CA ASN A 311 -4.14 9.10 -29.05
C ASN A 311 -3.49 7.93 -28.32
N ILE A 312 -3.82 7.78 -27.03
CA ILE A 312 -3.25 6.76 -26.15
C ILE A 312 -4.33 5.74 -25.76
N GLU A 313 -3.99 4.46 -25.91
CA GLU A 313 -4.78 3.34 -25.43
C GLU A 313 -4.10 2.73 -24.19
N PHE A 314 -4.90 2.49 -23.15
CA PHE A 314 -4.45 1.85 -21.93
C PHE A 314 -5.02 0.45 -21.85
N ASP A 315 -4.14 -0.54 -21.98
CA ASP A 315 -4.50 -1.94 -21.93
C ASP A 315 -4.22 -2.48 -20.52
N TYR A 316 -5.30 -2.83 -19.83
CA TYR A 316 -5.25 -3.40 -18.48
C TYR A 316 -5.16 -4.94 -18.50
N LYS A 317 -5.25 -5.55 -19.69
CA LYS A 317 -5.10 -6.99 -19.91
C LYS A 317 -3.88 -7.18 -20.79
N SER A 318 -2.74 -7.53 -20.21
CA SER A 318 -1.52 -7.80 -20.99
C SER A 318 -1.83 -8.83 -22.11
N ARG A 319 -1.95 -8.32 -23.35
CA ARG A 319 -2.39 -9.07 -24.52
C ARG A 319 -1.38 -10.18 -24.84
N GLY A 320 -1.66 -11.42 -24.42
CA GLY A 320 -0.97 -12.63 -24.88
C GLY A 320 -0.55 -13.61 -23.77
N LEU A 321 -0.05 -14.78 -24.18
CA LEU A 321 0.45 -15.88 -23.34
C LEU A 321 1.49 -15.46 -22.27
N ARG A 322 2.04 -14.24 -22.41
CA ARG A 322 3.05 -13.63 -21.54
C ARG A 322 2.42 -12.88 -20.34
N GLY A 323 1.15 -12.49 -20.45
CA GLY A 323 0.39 -11.80 -19.40
C GLY A 323 -0.17 -12.71 -18.32
N MET A 324 -0.36 -14.00 -18.62
CA MET A 324 -0.95 -14.98 -17.70
C MET A 324 0.08 -15.61 -16.72
N ILE A 325 1.34 -15.18 -16.75
CA ILE A 325 2.42 -15.75 -15.91
C ILE A 325 2.74 -14.84 -14.71
N GLU A 326 2.43 -13.55 -14.75
CA GLU A 326 2.85 -12.59 -13.71
C GLU A 326 1.94 -12.54 -12.47
N GLU A 327 0.72 -13.06 -12.54
CA GLU A 327 -0.29 -12.81 -11.51
C GLU A 327 -0.31 -13.85 -10.38
N LYS A 328 0.22 -15.06 -10.61
CA LYS A 328 0.25 -16.15 -9.62
C LYS A 328 1.60 -16.37 -8.95
N LEU A 329 2.68 -15.80 -9.49
CA LEU A 329 4.06 -16.05 -9.02
C LEU A 329 4.58 -15.00 -8.03
N THR A 330 3.89 -13.87 -7.87
CA THR A 330 4.45 -12.68 -7.21
C THR A 330 3.93 -12.44 -5.80
N GLY A 331 2.89 -13.13 -5.31
CA GLY A 331 2.33 -12.98 -3.95
C GLY A 331 1.87 -11.57 -3.55
N GLN A 332 2.19 -10.56 -4.36
CA GLN A 332 1.88 -9.14 -4.27
C GLN A 332 1.40 -8.76 -5.67
N GLY A 333 0.10 -8.53 -5.82
CA GLY A 333 -0.53 -8.22 -7.09
C GLY A 333 -0.05 -6.89 -7.67
N LEU A 334 1.13 -6.88 -8.29
CA LEU A 334 1.63 -5.77 -9.06
C LEU A 334 0.84 -5.70 -10.38
N LYS A 335 -0.16 -4.82 -10.41
CA LYS A 335 -0.99 -4.60 -11.58
C LYS A 335 -0.31 -3.59 -12.49
N LEU A 336 0.22 -4.05 -13.62
CA LEU A 336 0.74 -3.18 -14.68
C LEU A 336 -0.35 -2.87 -15.70
N MET A 337 -0.25 -1.71 -16.34
CA MET A 337 -1.00 -1.31 -17.53
C MET A 337 -0.02 -1.08 -18.68
N THR A 338 -0.41 -1.49 -19.89
CA THR A 338 0.35 -1.16 -21.09
C THR A 338 -0.19 0.14 -21.69
N CYS A 339 0.70 1.10 -21.94
CA CYS A 339 0.37 2.36 -22.59
C CYS A 339 0.82 2.27 -24.06
N LYS A 340 -0.12 2.36 -25.00
CA LYS A 340 0.09 2.20 -26.45
C LYS A 340 -0.40 3.42 -27.21
N GLY A 341 0.14 3.65 -28.40
CA GLY A 341 -0.31 4.71 -29.30
C GLY A 341 0.69 5.85 -29.47
N GLN A 342 0.20 7.03 -29.84
CA GLN A 342 1.02 8.18 -30.19
C GLN A 342 0.65 9.39 -29.33
N GLY A 343 1.62 9.87 -28.55
CA GLY A 343 1.39 10.97 -27.63
C GLY A 343 2.29 10.91 -26.41
N GLU A 344 1.85 11.55 -25.34
CA GLU A 344 2.60 11.67 -24.10
C GLU A 344 1.74 11.24 -22.91
N VAL A 345 2.33 10.51 -21.95
CA VAL A 345 1.66 10.08 -20.72
C VAL A 345 2.47 10.58 -19.52
N PHE A 346 1.77 11.18 -18.56
CA PHE A 346 2.34 11.70 -17.33
C PHE A 346 2.02 10.74 -16.19
N LEU A 347 3.07 10.29 -15.49
CA LEU A 347 2.99 9.24 -14.47
C LEU A 347 3.52 9.72 -13.12
N ALA A 348 2.78 9.42 -12.06
CA ALA A 348 3.17 9.65 -10.67
C ALA A 348 2.45 8.68 -9.74
N GLN A 349 2.96 8.54 -8.53
CA GLN A 349 2.32 7.72 -7.50
C GLN A 349 2.69 8.22 -6.10
N ASP A 350 1.68 8.42 -5.25
CA ASP A 350 1.79 8.70 -3.81
C ASP A 350 2.86 9.74 -3.40
N ALA A 351 3.10 10.73 -4.26
CA ALA A 351 4.17 11.72 -4.09
C ALA A 351 5.57 11.10 -3.82
N SER A 352 5.85 9.93 -4.40
CA SER A 352 7.17 9.30 -4.41
C SER A 352 8.18 10.09 -5.24
N ASP A 353 9.44 10.10 -4.80
CA ASP A 353 10.55 10.60 -5.62
C ASP A 353 10.82 9.61 -6.76
N LEU A 354 10.91 10.12 -7.99
CA LEU A 354 11.05 9.33 -9.21
C LEU A 354 12.45 9.47 -9.79
N HIS A 355 13.03 8.32 -10.14
CA HIS A 355 14.38 8.22 -10.69
C HIS A 355 14.34 7.46 -12.01
N ILE A 356 14.83 8.08 -13.08
CA ILE A 356 14.95 7.46 -14.41
C ILE A 356 16.28 6.71 -14.46
N VAL A 357 16.23 5.40 -14.71
CA VAL A 357 17.38 4.51 -14.77
C VAL A 357 17.45 3.89 -16.17
N GLU A 358 18.52 4.17 -16.90
CA GLU A 358 18.78 3.59 -18.21
C GLU A 358 19.59 2.29 -18.06
N LEU A 359 19.13 1.23 -18.71
CA LEU A 359 19.85 -0.02 -18.85
C LEU A 359 20.27 -0.21 -20.30
N GLY A 360 21.56 -0.31 -20.55
CA GLY A 360 22.12 -0.70 -21.85
C GLY A 360 21.89 -2.19 -22.17
N PRO A 361 22.21 -2.63 -23.39
CA PRO A 361 22.13 -4.04 -23.78
C PRO A 361 22.93 -4.94 -22.82
N GLY A 362 22.29 -5.96 -22.25
CA GLY A 362 22.91 -6.90 -21.32
C GLY A 362 23.15 -6.37 -19.90
N GLN A 363 22.89 -5.09 -19.64
CA GLN A 363 22.90 -4.57 -18.27
C GLN A 363 21.66 -5.04 -17.52
N LYS A 364 21.87 -5.42 -16.27
CA LYS A 364 20.81 -5.95 -15.41
C LYS A 364 20.79 -5.26 -14.05
N LEU A 365 19.60 -5.07 -13.52
CA LEU A 365 19.37 -4.51 -12.20
C LEU A 365 18.24 -5.26 -11.52
N CYS A 366 18.41 -5.57 -10.23
CA CYS A 366 17.32 -6.02 -9.40
C CYS A 366 16.62 -4.82 -8.77
N VAL A 367 15.29 -4.74 -8.87
CA VAL A 367 14.49 -3.67 -8.26
C VAL A 367 13.36 -4.29 -7.47
N ASN A 368 13.15 -3.81 -6.25
CA ASN A 368 12.01 -4.23 -5.45
C ASN A 368 10.71 -3.89 -6.20
N THR A 369 9.79 -4.85 -6.28
CA THR A 369 8.56 -4.73 -7.09
C THR A 369 7.74 -3.49 -6.70
N LYS A 370 7.63 -3.21 -5.39
CA LYS A 370 6.93 -2.02 -4.86
C LYS A 370 7.55 -0.68 -5.27
N ASN A 371 8.79 -0.69 -5.75
CA ASN A 371 9.56 0.50 -6.11
C ASN A 371 9.62 0.72 -7.62
N VAL A 372 8.88 -0.02 -8.45
CA VAL A 372 8.82 0.21 -9.90
C VAL A 372 7.56 1.00 -10.26
N LEU A 373 7.73 2.17 -10.89
CA LEU A 373 6.61 2.95 -11.42
C LEU A 373 6.27 2.52 -12.85
N ALA A 374 7.27 2.46 -13.72
CA ALA A 374 7.10 2.21 -15.15
C ALA A 374 8.42 1.78 -15.80
N PHE A 375 8.35 1.20 -16.99
CA PHE A 375 9.51 0.81 -17.78
C PHE A 375 9.16 0.62 -19.26
N ASP A 376 10.16 0.66 -20.13
CA ASP A 376 9.99 0.38 -21.56
C ASP A 376 9.62 -1.10 -21.79
N ALA A 377 8.72 -1.37 -22.74
CA ALA A 377 8.36 -2.74 -23.10
C ALA A 377 9.54 -3.57 -23.66
N THR A 378 10.66 -2.92 -24.00
CA THR A 378 11.92 -3.56 -24.41
C THR A 378 12.68 -4.18 -23.23
N ILE A 379 12.43 -3.73 -22.01
CA ILE A 379 13.03 -4.30 -20.81
C ILE A 379 12.51 -5.73 -20.62
N THR A 380 13.43 -6.68 -20.52
CA THR A 380 13.09 -8.04 -20.11
C THR A 380 13.00 -8.07 -18.60
N SER A 381 11.81 -8.30 -18.06
CA SER A 381 11.56 -8.42 -16.62
C SER A 381 11.20 -9.85 -16.23
N GLU A 382 11.79 -10.32 -15.14
CA GLU A 382 11.44 -11.60 -14.49
C GLU A 382 11.23 -11.33 -12.99
N VAL A 383 10.10 -11.78 -12.43
CA VAL A 383 9.87 -11.65 -10.99
C VAL A 383 10.47 -12.84 -10.26
N LYS A 384 11.32 -12.55 -9.27
CA LYS A 384 11.96 -13.55 -8.42
C LYS A 384 11.61 -13.30 -6.96
N ARG A 385 11.58 -14.40 -6.20
CA ARG A 385 11.35 -14.39 -4.76
C ARG A 385 12.63 -14.75 -4.03
N ILE A 386 12.96 -13.99 -3.00
CA ILE A 386 13.96 -14.37 -2.01
C ILE A 386 13.21 -15.08 -0.87
N GLU A 387 13.35 -16.40 -0.81
CA GLU A 387 12.70 -17.24 0.21
C GLU A 387 13.45 -17.21 1.54
N SER A 388 12.72 -17.18 2.66
CA SER A 388 13.32 -17.30 4.00
C SER A 388 12.29 -17.70 5.06
N ALA A 389 12.72 -18.55 6.01
CA ALA A 389 11.96 -18.86 7.20
C ALA A 389 11.99 -17.66 8.17
N GLY A 390 10.81 -17.10 8.49
CA GLY A 390 10.66 -16.02 9.48
C GLY A 390 10.02 -14.73 8.94
N ILE A 391 10.01 -14.51 7.61
CA ILE A 391 9.35 -13.33 7.02
C ILE A 391 7.82 -13.59 6.89
N PRO A 392 6.94 -12.76 7.49
CA PRO A 392 5.49 -12.83 7.26
C PRO A 392 5.18 -12.66 5.76
N GLY A 393 4.39 -13.55 5.16
CA GLY A 393 4.16 -13.57 3.69
C GLY A 393 5.22 -14.32 2.87
N GLY A 394 6.21 -14.95 3.52
CA GLY A 394 7.06 -16.01 2.97
C GLY A 394 8.18 -15.61 2.01
N GLY A 395 8.49 -14.33 1.82
CA GLY A 395 9.66 -13.88 1.06
C GLY A 395 9.55 -12.47 0.48
N ILE A 396 10.61 -11.98 -0.15
CA ILE A 396 10.67 -10.65 -0.79
C ILE A 396 10.63 -10.81 -2.30
N PHE A 397 9.71 -10.12 -2.96
CA PHE A 397 9.57 -10.13 -4.41
C PHE A 397 10.31 -8.96 -5.06
N HIS A 398 11.06 -9.27 -6.11
CA HIS A 398 11.80 -8.28 -6.87
C HIS A 398 11.79 -8.62 -8.35
N PHE A 399 11.91 -7.60 -9.19
CA PHE A 399 12.20 -7.78 -10.59
C PHE A 399 13.70 -7.93 -10.81
N GLU A 400 14.12 -8.93 -11.57
CA GLU A 400 15.37 -8.87 -12.32
C GLU A 400 15.04 -8.25 -13.69
N MET A 401 15.52 -7.03 -13.92
CA MET A 401 15.25 -6.27 -15.14
C MET A 401 16.51 -6.20 -15.99
N SER A 402 16.39 -6.51 -17.28
CA SER A 402 17.49 -6.54 -18.24
C SER A 402 17.21 -5.60 -19.42
N GLY A 403 18.18 -4.74 -19.71
CA GLY A 403 18.15 -3.82 -20.85
C GLY A 403 18.29 -4.52 -22.22
N PRO A 404 18.09 -3.78 -23.32
CA PRO A 404 18.08 -2.31 -23.35
C PRO A 404 16.71 -1.67 -23.04
N GLY A 405 16.74 -0.52 -22.36
CA GLY A 405 15.57 0.31 -22.11
C GLY A 405 15.67 1.14 -20.85
N THR A 406 14.59 1.82 -20.50
CA THR A 406 14.52 2.69 -19.32
C THR A 406 13.55 2.13 -18.29
N ILE A 407 13.88 2.32 -17.02
CA ILE A 407 13.02 2.00 -15.86
C ILE A 407 12.86 3.27 -15.03
N VAL A 408 11.65 3.52 -14.54
CA VAL A 408 11.36 4.58 -13.58
C VAL A 408 11.15 3.95 -12.20
N VAL A 409 12.05 4.27 -11.29
CA VAL A 409 12.10 3.75 -9.93
C VAL A 409 11.53 4.78 -8.95
N MET A 410 10.71 4.32 -8.01
CA MET A 410 10.12 5.12 -6.94
C MET A 410 10.91 4.97 -5.64
N THR A 411 11.08 6.08 -4.93
CA THR A 411 11.64 6.09 -3.57
C THR A 411 10.85 7.03 -2.67
N LYS A 412 10.98 6.84 -1.36
CA LYS A 412 10.56 7.80 -0.34
C LYS A 412 11.78 8.61 0.06
N GLY A 413 11.85 9.86 -0.42
CA GLY A 413 13.02 10.71 -0.26
C GLY A 413 14.16 10.36 -1.21
N THR A 414 15.24 11.11 -1.13
CA THR A 414 16.43 10.91 -1.97
C THR A 414 17.17 9.63 -1.57
N PRO A 415 17.35 8.66 -2.49
CA PRO A 415 18.01 7.41 -2.17
C PRO A 415 19.53 7.57 -2.03
N MET A 416 20.15 6.57 -1.41
CA MET A 416 21.60 6.44 -1.28
C MET A 416 22.06 5.11 -1.89
N THR A 417 23.13 5.16 -2.68
CA THR A 417 23.80 3.98 -3.23
C THR A 417 24.99 3.58 -2.35
N LEU A 418 25.02 2.33 -1.93
CA LEU A 418 26.08 1.77 -1.08
C LEU A 418 26.88 0.72 -1.86
N PRO A 419 28.20 0.89 -2.03
CA PRO A 419 29.05 -0.12 -2.64
C PRO A 419 29.20 -1.34 -1.72
N VAL A 420 29.10 -2.54 -2.28
CA VAL A 420 29.24 -3.81 -1.56
C VAL A 420 30.66 -4.32 -1.72
N GLN A 421 31.53 -3.96 -0.76
CA GLN A 421 32.94 -4.42 -0.70
C GLN A 421 33.15 -5.63 0.23
N GLY A 422 32.14 -5.92 1.05
CA GLY A 422 32.07 -7.04 1.97
C GLY A 422 30.61 -7.26 2.38
N PRO A 423 30.35 -8.09 3.40
CA PRO A 423 29.00 -8.29 3.92
C PRO A 423 28.31 -6.96 4.24
N THR A 424 27.33 -6.59 3.41
CA THR A 424 26.57 -5.35 3.55
C THR A 424 25.14 -5.69 3.93
N PHE A 425 24.57 -4.99 4.90
CA PHE A 425 23.24 -5.28 5.41
C PHE A 425 22.31 -4.11 5.09
N GLY A 426 21.10 -4.43 4.64
CA GLY A 426 20.05 -3.45 4.37
C GLY A 426 18.70 -3.93 4.92
N ASP A 427 17.95 -3.02 5.51
CA ASP A 427 16.58 -3.28 5.95
C ASP A 427 15.67 -3.54 4.73
N ILE A 428 14.76 -4.52 4.85
CA ILE A 428 13.86 -4.93 3.76
C ILE A 428 12.91 -3.81 3.32
N ASN A 429 12.46 -2.96 4.25
CA ASN A 429 11.57 -1.85 3.95
C ASN A 429 12.30 -0.70 3.25
N ALA A 430 13.58 -0.49 3.60
CA ALA A 430 14.44 0.54 3.03
C ALA A 430 15.11 0.14 1.70
N LEU A 431 15.15 -1.15 1.35
CA LEU A 431 15.79 -1.62 0.12
C LEU A 431 14.97 -1.30 -1.13
N VAL A 432 15.61 -0.64 -2.11
CA VAL A 432 15.02 -0.21 -3.38
C VAL A 432 15.51 -1.07 -4.54
N ALA A 433 16.82 -1.18 -4.72
CA ALA A 433 17.44 -1.87 -5.86
C ALA A 433 18.83 -2.41 -5.52
N TRP A 434 19.35 -3.33 -6.32
CA TRP A 434 20.71 -3.86 -6.17
C TRP A 434 21.24 -4.49 -7.46
N THR A 435 22.56 -4.61 -7.58
CA THR A 435 23.19 -5.27 -8.72
C THR A 435 22.96 -6.78 -8.72
N VAL A 436 22.71 -7.36 -9.89
CA VAL A 436 22.64 -8.83 -10.06
C VAL A 436 23.96 -9.53 -9.70
N GLY A 437 23.90 -10.85 -9.49
CA GLY A 437 25.08 -11.68 -9.25
C GLY A 437 25.60 -11.66 -7.81
N MET A 438 24.96 -10.92 -6.91
CA MET A 438 25.24 -10.99 -5.47
C MET A 438 24.51 -12.17 -4.83
N ARG A 439 25.17 -12.78 -3.84
CA ARG A 439 24.49 -13.66 -2.90
C ARG A 439 23.71 -12.80 -1.93
N VAL A 440 22.38 -12.99 -1.91
CA VAL A 440 21.48 -12.31 -1.00
C VAL A 440 20.92 -13.35 -0.03
N SER A 441 21.04 -13.10 1.27
CA SER A 441 20.51 -13.96 2.32
C SER A 441 19.86 -13.15 3.42
N VAL A 442 18.73 -13.61 3.94
CA VAL A 442 18.10 -12.99 5.11
C VAL A 442 18.97 -13.27 6.34
N SER A 443 19.27 -12.22 7.11
CA SER A 443 20.02 -12.31 8.35
C SER A 443 19.21 -11.68 9.48
N SER A 444 18.74 -12.51 10.41
CA SER A 444 18.20 -12.06 11.69
C SER A 444 19.37 -11.82 12.64
N GLN A 445 20.02 -10.66 12.56
CA GLN A 445 21.02 -10.32 13.58
C GLN A 445 20.32 -9.88 14.87
N VAL A 446 19.97 -10.85 15.72
CA VAL A 446 19.64 -10.58 17.12
C VAL A 446 20.95 -10.46 17.89
N ARG A 447 21.40 -9.22 18.14
CA ARG A 447 22.25 -8.91 19.30
C ARG A 447 21.65 -7.74 20.06
N ILE A 448 20.69 -8.07 20.91
CA ILE A 448 20.28 -7.22 22.03
C ILE A 448 21.46 -7.18 23.01
N SER A 449 22.33 -6.17 22.94
CA SER A 449 23.13 -5.78 24.11
C SER A 449 22.28 -4.85 24.96
N ARG A 450 21.75 -5.45 26.03
CA ARG A 450 20.95 -4.85 27.09
C ARG A 450 21.64 -3.59 27.63
N GLN A 451 21.10 -2.39 27.34
CA GLN A 451 20.93 -1.28 28.29
C GLN A 451 20.32 -0.02 27.64
N VAL A 452 19.20 0.44 28.24
CA VAL A 452 18.70 1.82 28.30
C VAL A 452 17.59 2.26 27.30
N TYR A 453 16.37 2.29 27.85
CA TYR A 453 15.06 2.86 27.44
C TYR A 453 14.15 2.13 26.42
N HIS A 454 12.91 1.93 26.87
CA HIS A 454 11.77 1.30 26.20
C HIS A 454 11.25 2.09 24.99
N THR A 455 11.14 1.43 23.83
CA THR A 455 9.97 1.43 22.92
C THR A 455 10.19 0.46 21.76
N ALA A 456 9.15 -0.32 21.42
CA ALA A 456 8.98 -1.18 20.22
C ALA A 456 10.10 -2.17 19.85
N SER A 457 9.96 -3.42 20.30
CA SER A 457 10.66 -4.58 19.72
C SER A 457 9.97 -4.98 18.40
N GLY A 458 10.21 -4.23 17.33
CA GLY A 458 9.94 -4.69 15.96
C GLY A 458 11.14 -5.51 15.47
N GLU A 459 10.95 -6.79 15.17
CA GLU A 459 12.03 -7.62 14.63
C GLU A 459 12.37 -7.15 13.19
N SER A 460 13.37 -6.25 13.08
CA SER A 460 13.90 -5.79 11.79
C SER A 460 14.57 -6.98 11.08
N HIS A 461 13.95 -7.46 10.01
CA HIS A 461 14.55 -8.46 9.15
C HIS A 461 15.49 -7.75 8.17
N ASN A 462 16.78 -8.09 8.22
CA ASN A 462 17.79 -7.50 7.34
C ASN A 462 18.16 -8.46 6.21
N LEU A 463 18.42 -7.92 5.02
CA LEU A 463 19.09 -8.65 3.94
C LEU A 463 20.59 -8.42 4.01
N GLN A 464 21.33 -9.51 3.94
CA GLN A 464 22.77 -9.52 3.77
C GLN A 464 23.10 -9.70 2.30
N PHE A 465 23.92 -8.80 1.78
CA PHE A 465 24.45 -8.80 0.43
C PHE A 465 25.93 -9.14 0.46
N GLN A 466 26.32 -10.10 -0.38
CA GLN A 466 27.72 -10.47 -0.60
C GLN A 466 27.97 -10.59 -2.11
N GLY A 467 28.78 -9.69 -2.65
CA GLY A 467 29.27 -9.77 -4.02
C GLY A 467 30.58 -10.54 -4.12
N MET A 468 30.78 -11.31 -5.19
CA MET A 468 32.10 -11.83 -5.56
C MET A 468 32.69 -10.91 -6.64
N GLY A 469 33.66 -10.07 -6.26
CA GLY A 469 34.28 -9.09 -7.15
C GLY A 469 33.88 -7.65 -6.82
N GLY A 470 34.53 -6.69 -7.49
CA GLY A 470 34.22 -5.27 -7.33
C GLY A 470 33.07 -4.80 -8.22
N GLY A 471 32.45 -3.66 -7.87
CA GLY A 471 31.42 -3.00 -8.70
C GLY A 471 29.98 -3.29 -8.31
N HIS A 472 29.74 -4.09 -7.26
CA HIS A 472 28.41 -4.33 -6.74
C HIS A 472 27.91 -3.19 -5.84
N PHE A 473 26.62 -2.93 -5.87
CA PHE A 473 25.99 -1.93 -5.02
C PHE A 473 24.55 -2.31 -4.64
N ILE A 474 24.07 -1.71 -3.55
CA ILE A 474 22.65 -1.66 -3.18
C ILE A 474 22.19 -0.20 -3.16
N VAL A 475 20.90 0.01 -3.37
CA VAL A 475 20.23 1.32 -3.28
C VAL A 475 19.22 1.24 -2.16
N VAL A 476 19.32 2.17 -1.22
CA VAL A 476 18.43 2.27 -0.06
C VAL A 476 17.76 3.64 -0.03
N GLN A 477 16.51 3.68 0.44
CA GLN A 477 15.76 4.92 0.65
C GLN A 477 15.77 5.30 2.13
N PRO A 478 15.70 6.60 2.47
CA PRO A 478 15.59 7.09 3.85
C PRO A 478 14.15 6.88 4.38
N TYR A 479 13.74 5.62 4.55
CA TYR A 479 12.42 5.24 5.02
C TYR A 479 12.48 4.01 5.93
N GLU A 480 11.87 4.12 7.11
CA GLU A 480 11.70 3.08 8.12
C GLU A 480 10.21 3.10 8.56
N VAL A 481 9.65 1.93 8.91
CA VAL A 481 8.21 1.73 9.21
C VAL A 481 7.98 1.71 10.71
#